data_AF-A0A221SZV6-F1
#
_entry.id   AF-A0A221SZV6-F1
#
_cell.length_a   1.000
_cell.length_b   1.000
_cell.length_c   1.000
_cell.angle_alpha   90.00
_cell.angle_beta   90.00
_cell.angle_gamma   90.00
#
_symmetry.space_group_name_H-M   'P 1'
#
loop_
_entity.id
_entity.type
_entity.pdbx_description
1 polymer ?
#
loop_
_entity_poly.entity_id
_entity_poly.type
_entity_poly.pdbx_seq_one_letter_code
_entity_poly.pdbx_strand_id
1 'polypeptide(L)'
;MTRLALLSALGLAGLSEAATVKFRPQGAEMTRLVQAAVAALSTKELPVTMDDTAGVILSIGGSGPSAAPFNPDVAARVVTVNGERRIEFNPQGPLPLAEAVRQELARELGLSAWTAAAARTRLSGADVNGDGKIDLADLAIIMNNYGKATTVGDLNQDRKVDDADIRLFSEQYRP
;
A
#
# COMPACT_ATOMS: atom_id res chain seq x y z
N MET A 1 43.90 12.19 9.05
CA MET A 1 43.35 13.11 8.04
C MET A 1 41.85 12.91 7.97
N THR A 2 41.15 13.88 8.50
CA THR A 2 39.71 14.00 8.74
C THR A 2 38.94 14.08 7.40
N ARG A 3 37.89 13.27 7.22
CA ARG A 3 36.92 13.49 6.13
C ARG A 3 35.55 13.83 6.73
N LEU A 4 35.38 15.15 6.85
CA LEU A 4 34.19 15.97 6.75
C LEU A 4 32.83 15.24 6.69
N ALA A 5 32.01 15.53 7.71
CA ALA A 5 30.57 15.42 7.66
C ALA A 5 29.99 16.34 6.57
N LEU A 6 29.05 15.83 5.77
CA LEU A 6 28.12 16.67 5.03
C LEU A 6 26.77 16.59 5.74
N LEU A 7 26.50 17.55 6.62
CA LEU A 7 25.14 17.98 6.90
C LEU A 7 24.61 18.60 5.61
N SER A 8 23.51 18.06 5.09
CA SER A 8 22.66 18.78 4.15
C SER A 8 21.35 19.07 4.86
N ALA A 9 21.26 20.28 5.41
CA ALA A 9 19.98 20.89 5.73
C ALA A 9 19.37 21.36 4.41
N LEU A 10 18.26 20.75 4.00
CA LEU A 10 17.41 21.25 2.91
C LEU A 10 16.09 21.73 3.51
N GLY A 11 15.71 22.95 3.13
CA GLY A 11 14.59 23.70 3.67
C GLY A 11 13.20 23.21 3.29
N LEU A 12 12.25 23.85 3.97
CA LEU A 12 10.80 23.69 3.94
C LEU A 12 10.17 23.59 2.54
N ALA A 13 9.53 22.46 2.28
CA ALA A 13 8.22 22.34 1.63
C ALA A 13 7.74 20.89 1.84
N GLY A 14 6.56 20.69 2.41
CA GLY A 14 6.00 19.36 2.66
C GLY A 14 5.91 18.55 1.38
N LEU A 15 6.85 17.62 1.20
CA LEU A 15 6.69 16.49 0.32
C LEU A 15 6.09 15.40 1.19
N SER A 16 4.80 15.14 1.05
CA SER A 16 4.20 13.93 1.60
C SER A 16 5.02 12.75 1.06
N GLU A 17 5.63 11.99 1.96
CA GLU A 17 6.46 10.85 1.60
C GLU A 17 5.63 9.87 0.76
N ALA A 18 6.23 9.34 -0.31
CA ALA A 18 5.48 8.50 -1.23
C ALA A 18 5.13 7.15 -0.56
N ALA A 19 3.84 6.80 -0.55
CA ALA A 19 3.40 5.49 -0.10
C ALA A 19 3.78 4.44 -1.15
N THR A 20 4.61 3.47 -0.77
CA THR A 20 5.06 2.40 -1.67
C THR A 20 4.27 1.12 -1.42
N VAL A 21 3.49 0.67 -2.40
CA VAL A 21 2.79 -0.62 -2.37
C VAL A 21 3.63 -1.73 -3.02
N LYS A 22 3.53 -2.96 -2.52
CA LYS A 22 4.39 -4.08 -2.92
C LYS A 22 3.60 -5.14 -3.67
N PHE A 23 3.81 -5.25 -4.98
CA PHE A 23 3.13 -6.22 -5.85
C PHE A 23 4.08 -6.75 -6.91
N ARG A 24 4.07 -8.05 -7.19
CA ARG A 24 4.90 -8.67 -8.23
C ARG A 24 4.07 -9.10 -9.45
N PRO A 25 3.62 -8.17 -10.32
CA PRO A 25 2.84 -8.52 -11.50
C PRO A 25 3.66 -9.32 -12.52
N GLN A 26 3.05 -10.34 -13.11
CA GLN A 26 3.70 -11.24 -14.08
C GLN A 26 3.19 -10.98 -15.50
N GLY A 27 4.11 -10.60 -16.39
CA GLY A 27 3.82 -10.32 -17.79
C GLY A 27 3.32 -8.90 -18.05
N ALA A 28 3.50 -8.42 -19.28
CA ALA A 28 3.31 -7.02 -19.65
C ALA A 28 1.87 -6.51 -19.39
N GLU A 29 0.86 -7.34 -19.63
CA GLU A 29 -0.54 -6.93 -19.42
C GLU A 29 -0.86 -6.73 -17.94
N MET A 30 -0.49 -7.69 -17.07
CA MET A 30 -0.71 -7.58 -15.64
C MET A 30 0.07 -6.39 -15.06
N THR A 31 1.33 -6.20 -15.47
CA THR A 31 2.13 -5.03 -15.05
C THR A 31 1.45 -3.73 -15.41
N ARG A 32 0.96 -3.59 -16.66
CA ARG A 32 0.24 -2.39 -17.11
C ARG A 32 -1.03 -2.14 -16.30
N LEU A 33 -1.80 -3.19 -16.01
CA LEU A 33 -3.05 -3.07 -15.25
C LEU A 33 -2.81 -2.64 -13.81
N VAL A 34 -1.82 -3.23 -13.15
CA VAL A 34 -1.46 -2.88 -11.76
C VAL A 34 -0.88 -1.48 -11.70
N GLN A 35 0.02 -1.11 -12.62
CA GLN A 35 0.55 0.26 -12.71
C GLN A 35 -0.56 1.29 -12.90
N ALA A 36 -1.51 1.04 -13.81
CA ALA A 36 -2.65 1.93 -14.03
C ALA A 36 -3.55 2.02 -12.79
N ALA A 37 -3.78 0.90 -12.10
CA ALA A 37 -4.57 0.88 -10.88
C ALA A 37 -3.90 1.70 -9.76
N VAL A 38 -2.59 1.50 -9.54
CA VAL A 38 -1.81 2.22 -8.52
C VAL A 38 -1.75 3.71 -8.82
N ALA A 39 -1.52 4.08 -10.09
CA ALA A 39 -1.51 5.48 -10.51
C ALA A 39 -2.85 6.19 -10.22
N ALA A 40 -3.98 5.47 -10.29
CA ALA A 40 -5.29 6.02 -9.98
C ALA A 40 -5.53 6.32 -8.48
N LEU A 41 -4.70 5.77 -7.57
CA LEU A 41 -4.74 6.11 -6.15
C LEU A 41 -3.89 7.33 -5.79
N SER A 42 -2.92 7.67 -6.65
CA SER A 42 -1.92 8.70 -6.40
C SER A 42 -2.54 10.11 -6.49
N THR A 43 -2.30 10.94 -5.48
CA THR A 43 -2.64 12.37 -5.49
C THR A 43 -1.40 13.21 -5.17
N LYS A 44 -1.52 14.53 -5.26
CA LYS A 44 -0.42 15.43 -4.87
C LYS A 44 -0.07 15.28 -3.39
N GLU A 45 -1.07 15.03 -2.55
CA GLU A 45 -0.97 14.91 -1.09
C GLU A 45 -0.66 13.48 -0.63
N LEU A 46 -0.72 12.50 -1.53
CA LEU A 46 -0.29 11.12 -1.28
C LEU A 46 0.18 10.52 -2.61
N PRO A 47 1.45 10.76 -2.98
CA PRO A 47 2.05 10.04 -4.09
C PRO A 47 2.06 8.55 -3.76
N VAL A 48 1.49 7.71 -4.63
CA VAL A 48 1.54 6.24 -4.48
C VAL A 48 2.43 5.65 -5.57
N THR A 49 3.42 4.87 -5.17
CA THR A 49 4.36 4.16 -6.04
C THR A 49 4.24 2.65 -5.85
N MET A 50 4.78 1.88 -6.78
CA MET A 50 4.80 0.42 -6.71
C MET A 50 6.24 -0.10 -6.70
N ASP A 51 6.53 -0.97 -5.75
CA ASP A 51 7.71 -1.84 -5.74
C ASP A 51 7.32 -3.19 -6.34
N ASP A 52 7.93 -3.53 -7.48
CA ASP A 52 7.67 -4.76 -8.24
C ASP A 52 8.58 -5.94 -7.86
N THR A 53 9.45 -5.75 -6.87
CA THR A 53 10.40 -6.76 -6.42
C THR A 53 9.90 -7.55 -5.20
N ALA A 54 8.87 -7.04 -4.51
CA ALA A 54 8.35 -7.59 -3.27
C ALA A 54 6.82 -7.72 -3.27
N GLY A 55 6.29 -8.51 -2.33
CA GLY A 55 4.85 -8.69 -2.14
C GLY A 55 4.26 -9.89 -2.88
N VAL A 56 2.93 -9.87 -3.03
CA VAL A 56 2.18 -10.97 -3.65
C VAL A 56 2.41 -11.03 -5.15
N ILE A 57 2.50 -12.25 -5.71
CA ILE A 57 2.57 -12.43 -7.16
C ILE A 57 1.18 -12.27 -7.76
N LEU A 58 1.08 -11.52 -8.86
CA LEU A 58 -0.17 -11.31 -9.58
C LEU A 58 -0.01 -11.85 -11.00
N SER A 59 -0.90 -12.72 -11.48
CA SER A 59 -0.81 -13.28 -12.84
C SER A 59 -2.18 -13.43 -13.50
N ILE A 60 -2.21 -13.38 -14.83
CA ILE A 60 -3.41 -13.70 -15.61
C ILE A 60 -3.41 -15.21 -15.87
N GLY A 61 -4.51 -15.87 -15.56
CA GLY A 61 -4.64 -17.32 -15.69
C GLY A 61 -3.82 -18.09 -14.67
N GLY A 62 -3.96 -19.41 -14.73
CA GLY A 62 -3.18 -20.32 -13.91
C GLY A 62 -1.81 -20.57 -14.51
N SER A 63 -0.79 -20.69 -13.67
CA SER A 63 0.57 -20.93 -14.18
C SER A 63 0.91 -22.42 -14.25
N GLY A 64 1.53 -22.82 -15.37
CA GLY A 64 2.09 -24.15 -15.57
C GLY A 64 1.16 -25.12 -16.32
N PRO A 65 1.72 -26.25 -16.79
CA PRO A 65 1.02 -27.20 -17.67
C PRO A 65 -0.13 -27.96 -16.98
N SER A 66 -0.21 -27.93 -15.65
CA SER A 66 -1.23 -28.61 -14.84
C SER A 66 -2.18 -27.63 -14.14
N ALA A 67 -2.23 -26.37 -14.58
CA ALA A 67 -3.06 -25.36 -13.95
C ALA A 67 -4.54 -25.74 -14.05
N ALA A 68 -5.19 -25.94 -12.89
CA ALA A 68 -6.61 -26.24 -12.83
C ALA A 68 -7.41 -25.10 -13.50
N PRO A 69 -8.41 -25.42 -14.35
CA PRO A 69 -9.29 -24.43 -14.94
C PRO A 69 -9.94 -23.53 -13.88
N PHE A 70 -10.24 -22.30 -14.24
CA PHE A 70 -11.02 -21.42 -13.38
C PHE A 70 -12.49 -21.85 -13.37
N ASN A 71 -13.14 -21.65 -12.22
CA ASN A 71 -14.59 -21.54 -12.19
C ASN A 71 -14.99 -20.24 -12.92
N PRO A 72 -15.89 -20.27 -13.92
CA PRO A 72 -16.30 -19.08 -14.66
C PRO A 72 -16.91 -17.98 -13.79
N ASP A 73 -17.47 -18.31 -12.63
CA ASP A 73 -18.10 -17.36 -11.70
C ASP A 73 -17.10 -16.71 -10.72
N VAL A 74 -15.80 -17.01 -10.87
CA VAL A 74 -14.75 -16.51 -9.98
C VAL A 74 -13.80 -15.60 -10.77
N ALA A 75 -13.65 -14.36 -10.30
CA ALA A 75 -12.81 -13.35 -10.96
C ALA A 75 -11.31 -13.52 -10.67
N ALA A 76 -10.96 -14.03 -9.49
CA ALA A 76 -9.59 -14.31 -9.10
C ALA A 76 -9.56 -15.39 -8.02
N ARG A 77 -8.41 -16.06 -7.86
CA ARG A 77 -8.18 -17.01 -6.79
C ARG A 77 -6.81 -16.80 -6.16
N VAL A 78 -6.70 -17.15 -4.89
CA VAL A 78 -5.43 -17.20 -4.17
C VAL A 78 -4.91 -18.64 -4.18
N VAL A 79 -3.68 -18.82 -4.61
CA VAL A 79 -3.00 -20.12 -4.62
C VAL A 79 -1.59 -19.99 -4.04
N THR A 80 -1.04 -21.12 -3.62
CA THR A 80 0.37 -21.22 -3.26
C THR A 80 1.06 -22.11 -4.28
N VAL A 81 2.03 -21.55 -5.02
CA VAL A 81 2.81 -22.28 -6.02
C VAL A 81 4.27 -22.22 -5.61
N ASN A 82 4.91 -23.37 -5.45
CA ASN A 82 6.31 -23.47 -5.01
C ASN A 82 6.62 -22.69 -3.71
N GLY A 83 5.65 -22.65 -2.78
CA GLY A 83 5.79 -21.92 -1.51
C GLY A 83 5.49 -20.42 -1.60
N GLU A 84 5.20 -19.88 -2.78
CA GLU A 84 4.85 -18.46 -2.95
C GLU A 84 3.35 -18.27 -3.10
N ARG A 85 2.79 -17.32 -2.32
CA ARG A 85 1.40 -16.88 -2.47
C ARG A 85 1.24 -16.07 -3.75
N ARG A 86 0.20 -16.38 -4.50
CA ARG A 86 -0.16 -15.74 -5.76
C ARG A 86 -1.66 -15.49 -5.85
N ILE A 87 -2.01 -14.37 -6.47
CA ILE A 87 -3.36 -14.08 -6.95
C ILE A 87 -3.37 -14.31 -8.46
N GLU A 88 -4.15 -15.30 -8.88
CA GLU A 88 -4.35 -15.62 -10.28
C GLU A 88 -5.71 -15.06 -10.72
N PHE A 89 -5.71 -14.22 -11.74
CA PHE A 89 -6.92 -13.58 -12.28
C PHE A 89 -7.51 -14.40 -13.41
N ASN A 90 -8.82 -14.58 -13.40
CA ASN A 90 -9.55 -15.28 -14.45
C ASN A 90 -9.74 -14.35 -15.66
N PRO A 91 -9.09 -14.59 -16.81
CA PRO A 91 -9.30 -13.77 -18.00
C PRO A 91 -10.71 -13.92 -18.60
N GLN A 92 -11.43 -14.98 -18.23
CA GLN A 92 -12.81 -15.27 -18.66
C GLN A 92 -13.79 -15.22 -17.48
N GLY A 93 -13.41 -14.53 -16.39
CA GLY A 93 -14.23 -14.42 -15.19
C GLY A 93 -15.43 -13.49 -15.38
N PRO A 94 -16.26 -13.34 -14.33
CA PRO A 94 -17.50 -12.57 -14.41
C PRO A 94 -17.26 -11.05 -14.44
N LEU A 95 -16.03 -10.60 -14.18
CA LEU A 95 -15.66 -9.19 -14.13
C LEU A 95 -14.63 -8.86 -15.22
N PRO A 96 -14.67 -7.64 -15.78
CA PRO A 96 -13.55 -7.12 -16.57
C PRO A 96 -12.25 -7.21 -15.78
N LEU A 97 -11.16 -7.66 -16.41
CA LEU A 97 -9.89 -7.94 -15.74
C LEU A 97 -9.36 -6.75 -14.93
N ALA A 98 -9.46 -5.53 -15.46
CA ALA A 98 -9.04 -4.31 -14.75
C ALA A 98 -9.84 -4.06 -13.46
N GLU A 99 -11.12 -4.43 -13.44
CA GLU A 99 -11.96 -4.34 -12.24
C GLU A 99 -11.61 -5.42 -11.23
N ALA A 100 -11.44 -6.66 -11.68
CA ALA A 100 -10.98 -7.76 -10.83
C ALA A 100 -9.65 -7.41 -10.14
N VAL A 101 -8.69 -6.85 -10.90
CA VAL A 101 -7.41 -6.37 -10.35
C VAL A 101 -7.65 -5.33 -9.25
N ARG A 102 -8.43 -4.28 -9.49
CA ARG A 102 -8.69 -3.27 -8.45
C ARG A 102 -9.35 -3.86 -7.20
N GLN A 103 -10.28 -4.81 -7.36
CA GLN A 103 -10.94 -5.45 -6.21
C GLN A 103 -9.93 -6.26 -5.38
N GLU A 104 -9.07 -7.05 -6.01
CA GLU A 104 -8.09 -7.87 -5.29
C GLU A 104 -6.96 -7.02 -4.68
N LEU A 105 -6.50 -5.98 -5.38
CA LEU A 105 -5.54 -5.04 -4.79
C LEU A 105 -6.13 -4.30 -3.60
N ALA A 106 -7.42 -3.91 -3.65
CA ALA A 106 -8.10 -3.30 -2.51
C ALA A 106 -8.11 -4.24 -1.31
N ARG A 107 -8.45 -5.52 -1.51
CA ARG A 107 -8.43 -6.54 -0.45
C ARG A 107 -7.02 -6.72 0.12
N GLU A 108 -6.01 -6.82 -0.74
CA GLU A 108 -4.63 -7.03 -0.34
C GLU A 108 -4.07 -5.86 0.49
N LEU A 109 -4.49 -4.63 0.17
CA LEU A 109 -4.10 -3.41 0.90
C LEU A 109 -5.05 -3.06 2.06
N GLY A 110 -6.11 -3.83 2.30
CA GLY A 110 -7.11 -3.52 3.33
C GLY A 110 -7.93 -2.25 3.06
N LEU A 111 -8.05 -1.85 1.79
CA LEU A 111 -8.87 -0.69 1.41
C LEU A 111 -10.36 -1.07 1.42
N SER A 112 -11.20 -0.16 1.92
CA SER A 112 -12.66 -0.31 1.86
C SER A 112 -13.21 -0.16 0.43
N ALA A 113 -12.51 0.60 -0.42
CA ALA A 113 -12.77 0.76 -1.85
C ALA A 113 -11.50 1.22 -2.58
N TRP A 114 -11.39 0.97 -3.88
CA TRP A 114 -10.27 1.46 -4.69
C TRP A 114 -10.43 2.96 -5.01
N THR A 115 -10.19 3.80 -4.02
CA THR A 115 -10.30 5.27 -4.11
C THR A 115 -9.10 5.94 -3.46
N ALA A 116 -8.73 7.13 -3.94
CA ALA A 116 -7.66 7.93 -3.35
C ALA A 116 -7.91 8.25 -1.86
N ALA A 117 -9.17 8.45 -1.46
CA ALA A 117 -9.53 8.71 -0.06
C ALA A 117 -9.25 7.49 0.83
N ALA A 118 -9.69 6.29 0.42
CA ALA A 118 -9.41 5.06 1.17
C ALA A 118 -7.90 4.75 1.21
N ALA A 119 -7.18 4.99 0.10
CA ALA A 119 -5.73 4.86 0.05
C ALA A 119 -5.04 5.85 0.99
N ARG A 120 -5.50 7.11 1.06
CA ARG A 120 -4.99 8.10 2.03
C ARG A 120 -5.18 7.65 3.46
N THR A 121 -6.34 7.10 3.80
CA THR A 121 -6.57 6.57 5.15
C THR A 121 -5.61 5.43 5.49
N ARG A 122 -5.47 4.46 4.58
CA ARG A 122 -4.75 3.20 4.87
C ARG A 122 -3.24 3.28 4.68
N LEU A 123 -2.77 4.02 3.68
CA LEU A 123 -1.37 3.99 3.25
C LEU A 123 -0.52 5.11 3.83
N SER A 124 -1.13 6.08 4.51
CA SER A 124 -0.40 7.18 5.13
C SER A 124 0.26 6.83 6.46
N GLY A 125 -0.07 5.67 7.02
CA GLY A 125 0.38 5.23 8.35
C GLY A 125 -0.40 5.84 9.53
N ALA A 126 -1.31 6.79 9.30
CA ALA A 126 -2.01 7.51 10.38
C ALA A 126 -3.20 6.76 10.98
N ASP A 127 -3.79 5.81 10.25
CA ASP A 127 -4.75 4.80 10.77
C ASP A 127 -3.96 3.72 11.52
N VAL A 128 -3.44 4.06 12.70
CA VAL A 128 -2.51 3.23 13.47
C VAL A 128 -3.20 2.03 14.13
N ASN A 129 -4.53 2.10 14.33
CA ASN A 129 -5.31 1.00 14.86
C ASN A 129 -5.87 0.06 13.77
N GLY A 130 -5.87 0.49 12.51
CA GLY A 130 -6.32 -0.29 11.37
C GLY A 130 -7.83 -0.39 11.21
N ASP A 131 -8.63 0.49 11.78
CA ASP A 131 -10.09 0.47 11.69
C ASP A 131 -10.65 1.18 10.44
N GLY A 132 -9.78 1.84 9.67
CA GLY A 132 -10.16 2.55 8.45
C GLY A 132 -10.68 3.96 8.69
N LYS A 133 -10.38 4.55 9.84
CA LYS A 133 -10.55 5.97 10.15
C LYS A 133 -9.21 6.54 10.65
N ILE A 134 -9.14 7.87 10.74
CA ILE A 134 -7.98 8.56 11.33
C ILE A 134 -8.56 9.51 12.37
N ASP A 135 -8.73 9.02 13.60
CA ASP A 135 -9.49 9.70 14.64
C ASP A 135 -8.78 9.72 16.01
N LEU A 136 -9.52 10.04 17.09
CA LEU A 136 -8.92 10.16 18.42
C LEU A 136 -8.40 8.83 18.97
N ALA A 137 -8.90 7.68 18.50
CA ALA A 137 -8.40 6.37 18.88
C ALA A 137 -6.96 6.17 18.37
N ASP A 138 -6.69 6.63 17.15
CA ASP A 138 -5.35 6.62 16.57
C ASP A 138 -4.41 7.57 17.31
N LEU A 139 -4.86 8.80 17.56
CA LEU A 139 -4.08 9.77 18.32
C LEU A 139 -3.73 9.24 19.71
N ALA A 140 -4.65 8.56 20.39
CA ALA A 140 -4.39 7.98 21.70
C ALA A 140 -3.26 6.95 21.66
N ILE A 141 -3.17 6.14 20.60
CA ILE A 141 -2.07 5.18 20.41
C ILE A 141 -0.75 5.90 20.16
N ILE A 142 -0.72 6.93 19.30
CA ILE A 142 0.48 7.73 19.04
C ILE A 142 0.96 8.40 20.33
N MET A 143 0.05 9.04 21.08
CA MET A 143 0.38 9.70 22.36
C MET A 143 0.86 8.71 23.42
N ASN A 144 0.31 7.49 23.46
CA ASN A 144 0.82 6.44 24.34
C ASN A 144 2.26 6.01 23.97
N ASN A 145 2.67 6.20 22.72
CA ASN A 145 4.01 5.90 22.25
C ASN A 145 4.96 7.11 22.23
N TYR A 146 4.48 8.31 22.58
CA TYR A 146 5.25 9.54 22.55
C TYR A 146 6.57 9.42 23.34
N GLY A 147 7.67 9.81 22.70
CA GLY A 147 9.03 9.73 23.22
C GLY A 147 9.68 8.34 23.13
N LYS A 148 8.97 7.31 22.66
CA LYS A 148 9.50 5.93 22.53
C LYS A 148 10.06 5.68 21.13
N ALA A 149 11.05 4.80 21.06
CA ALA A 149 11.55 4.24 19.81
C ALA A 149 10.74 3.00 19.42
N THR A 150 9.66 3.21 18.65
CA THR A 150 8.74 2.16 18.19
C THR A 150 8.22 2.54 16.82
N THR A 151 7.89 1.56 15.98
CA THR A 151 7.32 1.81 14.65
C THR A 151 5.85 2.21 14.70
N VAL A 152 5.15 1.91 15.80
CA VAL A 152 3.72 2.24 15.94
C VAL A 152 3.58 3.71 16.32
N GLY A 153 3.15 4.53 15.37
CA GLY A 153 3.01 5.98 15.53
C GLY A 153 4.24 6.80 15.11
N ASP A 154 5.30 6.14 14.62
CA ASP A 154 6.47 6.77 13.97
C ASP A 154 6.14 6.93 12.47
N LEU A 155 5.45 8.02 12.16
CA LEU A 155 4.90 8.30 10.84
C LEU A 155 5.95 8.81 9.86
N ASN A 156 7.02 9.44 10.36
CA ASN A 156 8.15 9.91 9.53
C ASN A 156 9.32 8.90 9.44
N GLN A 157 9.19 7.74 10.10
CA GLN A 157 10.17 6.65 10.12
C GLN A 157 11.56 7.06 10.63
N ASP A 158 11.64 8.05 11.51
CA ASP A 158 12.90 8.52 12.10
C ASP A 158 13.35 7.69 13.33
N ARG A 159 12.56 6.65 13.66
CA ARG A 159 12.73 5.70 14.78
C ARG A 159 12.34 6.26 16.13
N LYS A 160 11.58 7.36 16.19
CA LYS A 160 11.11 7.92 17.45
C LYS A 160 9.76 8.60 17.24
N VAL A 161 8.79 8.26 18.10
CA VAL A 161 7.50 8.96 18.10
C VAL A 161 7.64 10.31 18.80
N ASP A 162 7.50 11.42 18.09
CA ASP A 162 7.52 12.75 18.70
C ASP A 162 6.64 13.81 17.98
N ASP A 163 6.91 15.10 18.22
CA ASP A 163 6.14 16.21 17.68
C ASP A 163 6.07 16.21 16.14
N ALA A 164 7.06 15.63 15.46
CA ALA A 164 7.03 15.49 14.01
C ALA A 164 5.87 14.58 13.55
N ASP A 165 5.65 13.46 14.23
CA ASP A 165 4.56 12.53 13.94
C ASP A 165 3.20 13.12 14.26
N ILE A 166 3.08 13.85 15.36
CA ILE A 166 1.83 14.53 15.72
C ILE A 166 1.42 15.55 14.65
N ARG A 167 2.39 16.27 14.06
CA ARG A 167 2.11 17.18 12.94
C ARG A 167 1.63 16.43 11.71
N LEU A 168 2.31 15.34 11.32
CA LEU A 168 1.90 14.50 10.18
C LEU A 168 0.50 13.90 10.39
N PHE A 169 0.19 13.46 11.61
CA PHE A 169 -1.14 12.97 11.97
C PHE A 169 -2.21 14.05 11.82
N SER A 170 -1.93 15.28 12.29
CA SER A 170 -2.90 16.38 12.26
C SER A 170 -3.33 16.80 10.85
N GLU A 171 -2.47 16.61 9.84
CA GLU A 171 -2.78 16.87 8.43
C GLU A 171 -3.81 15.90 7.84
N GLN A 172 -4.04 14.79 8.55
CA GLN A 172 -4.85 13.67 8.08
C GLN A 172 -6.05 13.39 8.96
N TYR A 173 -6.05 13.89 10.19
CA TYR A 173 -7.13 13.74 11.15
C TYR A 173 -8.50 14.09 10.56
N ARG A 174 -9.47 13.21 10.80
CA ARG A 174 -10.87 13.36 10.41
C ARG A 174 -11.77 12.93 11.58
N PRO A 175 -12.37 13.88 12.31
CA PRO A 175 -13.26 13.59 13.44
C PRO A 175 -14.58 12.94 13.00
#